data_AF-A0A7G8VET0-F1
#
_entry.id   AF-A0A7G8VET0-F1
#
_cell.length_a   1.000
_cell.length_b   1.000
_cell.length_c   1.000
_cell.angle_alpha   90.00
_cell.angle_beta   90.00
_cell.angle_gamma   90.00
#
_symmetry.space_group_name_H-M   'P 1'
#
loop_
_entity.id
_entity.type
_entity.pdbx_description
1 polymer ?
#
loop_
_entity_poly.entity_id
_entity_poly.type
_entity_poly.pdbx_seq_one_letter_code
_entity_poly.pdbx_strand_id
1 'polypeptide(L)'
;MKAPQRLQALIDEGLIDSVVRQLMSGKEAMVYVVRCGEETRCAKVYKEADKRSFRQAVDYTENRRVKNTREARAMAKGTRFGRKVTEAIWQSAEVDALYRLAAAGVRVPTPHNFLEGVLLMDLVTDANGDAAPRLNDVVFTPEDAVRHHASLLKEVMRMLGAGVVHGDLSEFNVLLAEDGPVIIDLPQAVDAAGNNHAKRMLLRDVENLRNFFGQFAPALLKTHYGDEIWQLYERGLLRPETELTGSFVRETGPVDLSNVLREVDDARMEEAARLVRMQTPRQ
;
A
#
# COMPACT_ATOMS: atom_id res chain seq x y z
N MET A 1 20.41 -6.91 -19.15
CA MET A 1 19.20 -7.57 -19.70
C MET A 1 18.63 -6.68 -20.80
N LYS A 2 17.98 -7.21 -21.86
CA LYS A 2 17.26 -6.35 -22.81
C LYS A 2 16.05 -5.73 -22.09
N ALA A 3 15.91 -4.41 -22.12
CA ALA A 3 14.81 -3.73 -21.44
C ALA A 3 13.46 -4.20 -22.02
N PRO A 4 12.49 -4.55 -21.15
CA PRO A 4 11.11 -4.76 -21.59
C PRO A 4 10.57 -3.52 -22.31
N GLN A 5 9.75 -3.72 -23.35
CA GLN A 5 9.22 -2.63 -24.17
C GLN A 5 8.53 -1.53 -23.35
N ARG A 6 7.87 -1.91 -22.25
CA ARG A 6 7.19 -0.96 -21.35
C ARG A 6 8.10 -0.06 -20.54
N LEU A 7 9.38 -0.42 -20.39
CA LEU A 7 10.38 0.42 -19.73
C LEU A 7 11.15 1.30 -20.74
N GLN A 8 10.91 1.13 -22.04
CA GLN A 8 11.60 1.90 -23.07
C GLN A 8 11.29 3.40 -22.97
N ALA A 9 10.04 3.77 -22.68
CA ALA A 9 9.66 5.17 -22.48
C ALA A 9 10.45 5.85 -21.34
N LEU A 10 10.74 5.12 -20.25
CA LEU A 10 11.52 5.64 -19.14
C LEU A 10 13.00 5.81 -19.53
N ILE A 11 13.53 4.95 -20.39
CA ILE A 11 14.90 5.07 -20.93
C ILE A 11 14.99 6.25 -21.88
N ASP A 12 14.03 6.37 -22.81
CA ASP A 12 14.01 7.41 -23.84
C ASP A 12 13.87 8.81 -23.22
N GLU A 13 13.13 8.94 -22.11
CA GLU A 13 12.98 10.17 -21.33
C GLU A 13 14.13 10.41 -20.33
N GLY A 14 15.11 9.50 -20.24
CA GLY A 14 16.26 9.63 -19.34
C GLY A 14 15.93 9.48 -17.86
N LEU A 15 14.82 8.83 -17.52
CA LEU A 15 14.41 8.55 -16.13
C LEU A 15 15.15 7.34 -15.53
N ILE A 16 15.52 6.38 -16.38
CA ILE A 16 16.30 5.21 -16.02
C ILE A 16 17.37 4.96 -17.10
N ASP A 17 18.55 4.48 -16.72
CA ASP A 17 19.62 4.17 -17.68
C ASP A 17 19.49 2.75 -18.23
N SER A 18 19.15 1.80 -17.36
CA SER A 18 19.11 0.40 -17.71
C SER A 18 18.27 -0.44 -16.74
N VAL A 19 17.83 -1.61 -17.23
CA VAL A 19 17.16 -2.63 -16.43
C VAL A 19 18.18 -3.66 -15.97
N VAL A 20 18.33 -3.80 -14.65
CA VAL A 20 19.30 -4.70 -14.03
C VAL A 20 18.74 -6.13 -14.04
N ARG A 21 17.60 -6.33 -13.37
CA ARG A 21 16.93 -7.63 -13.26
C ARG A 21 15.44 -7.47 -12.99
N GLN A 22 14.67 -8.51 -13.26
CA GLN A 22 13.31 -8.62 -12.76
C GLN A 22 13.35 -9.01 -11.28
N LEU A 23 12.60 -8.30 -10.43
CA LEU A 23 12.52 -8.57 -9.00
C LEU A 23 11.34 -9.49 -8.69
N MET A 24 10.16 -9.18 -9.23
CA MET A 24 8.94 -9.91 -8.93
C MET A 24 7.98 -9.89 -10.13
N SER A 25 7.19 -10.94 -10.28
CA SER A 25 6.11 -11.05 -11.25
C SER A 25 4.82 -11.40 -10.51
N GLY A 26 3.91 -10.45 -10.40
CA GLY A 26 2.59 -10.64 -9.83
C GLY A 26 1.52 -10.83 -10.90
N LYS A 27 0.28 -11.13 -10.47
CA LYS A 27 -0.87 -11.16 -11.39
C LYS A 27 -1.13 -9.79 -12.01
N GLU A 28 -0.97 -8.72 -11.23
CA GLU A 28 -1.38 -7.35 -11.57
C GLU A 28 -0.21 -6.46 -12.03
N ALA A 29 1.00 -6.70 -11.51
CA ALA A 29 2.18 -5.91 -11.87
C ALA A 29 3.45 -6.75 -11.98
N MET A 30 4.44 -6.24 -12.69
CA MET A 30 5.81 -6.74 -12.68
C MET A 30 6.72 -5.68 -12.07
N VAL A 31 7.65 -6.08 -11.22
CA VAL A 31 8.60 -5.16 -10.58
C VAL A 31 10.00 -5.47 -11.10
N TYR A 32 10.70 -4.42 -11.53
CA TYR A 32 12.06 -4.50 -12.05
C TYR A 32 13.01 -3.66 -11.21
N VAL A 33 14.22 -4.15 -11.01
CA VAL A 33 15.33 -3.35 -10.49
C VAL A 33 15.96 -2.60 -11.66
N VAL A 34 16.07 -1.28 -11.53
CA VAL A 34 16.56 -0.36 -12.57
C VAL A 34 17.68 0.51 -12.02
N ARG A 35 18.55 0.99 -12.92
CA ARG A 35 19.63 1.94 -12.61
C ARG A 35 19.18 3.36 -12.99
N CYS A 36 19.39 4.32 -12.10
CA CYS A 36 19.13 5.75 -12.30
C CYS A 36 20.35 6.55 -11.85
N GLY A 37 21.29 6.81 -12.75
CA GLY A 37 22.61 7.32 -12.40
C GLY A 37 23.36 6.36 -11.49
N GLU A 38 23.79 6.85 -10.33
CA GLU A 38 24.46 6.03 -9.31
C GLU A 38 23.45 5.22 -8.46
N GLU A 39 22.17 5.61 -8.46
CA GLU A 39 21.15 5.01 -7.62
C GLU A 39 20.52 3.75 -8.23
N THR A 40 20.15 2.80 -7.37
CA THR A 40 19.35 1.62 -7.74
C THR A 40 17.91 1.84 -7.29
N ARG A 41 16.95 1.67 -8.19
CA ARG A 41 15.52 1.91 -7.93
C ARG A 41 14.64 0.75 -8.41
N CYS A 42 13.36 0.81 -8.09
CA CYS A 42 12.33 -0.13 -8.53
C CYS A 42 11.38 0.51 -9.55
N ALA A 43 11.07 -0.23 -10.61
CA ALA A 43 10.03 0.12 -11.58
C ALA A 43 8.88 -0.90 -11.51
N LYS A 44 7.73 -0.49 -10.96
CA LYS A 44 6.48 -1.29 -10.93
C LYS A 44 5.67 -1.01 -12.20
N VAL A 45 5.59 -2.01 -13.06
CA VAL A 45 4.90 -1.99 -14.36
C VAL A 45 3.52 -2.64 -14.21
N TYR A 46 2.45 -1.86 -14.30
CA TYR A 46 1.06 -2.32 -14.15
C TYR A 46 0.53 -2.99 -15.41
N LYS A 47 -0.09 -4.17 -15.31
CA LYS A 47 -0.59 -4.93 -16.47
C LYS A 47 -1.86 -4.31 -17.07
N GLU A 48 -2.12 -4.66 -18.32
CA GLU A 48 -3.13 -3.99 -19.16
C GLU A 48 -4.59 -4.32 -18.83
N ALA A 49 -4.87 -5.41 -18.12
CA ALA A 49 -6.23 -5.77 -17.70
C ALA A 49 -6.81 -4.73 -16.71
N ASP A 50 -5.95 -4.14 -15.88
CA ASP A 50 -6.33 -3.06 -14.97
C ASP A 50 -6.72 -1.78 -15.75
N LYS A 51 -6.28 -1.64 -17.01
CA LYS A 51 -6.73 -0.56 -17.92
C LYS A 51 -8.21 -0.59 -18.28
N ARG A 52 -8.92 -1.71 -18.09
CA ARG A 52 -10.39 -1.78 -18.31
C ARG A 52 -11.19 -1.40 -17.07
N SER A 53 -10.76 -1.81 -15.88
CA SER A 53 -11.28 -1.27 -14.61
C SER A 53 -10.98 0.24 -14.49
N PHE A 54 -9.89 0.72 -15.10
CA PHE A 54 -9.60 2.16 -15.27
C PHE A 54 -10.59 2.90 -16.20
N ARG A 55 -11.35 2.23 -17.08
CA ARG A 55 -12.40 2.88 -17.90
C ARG A 55 -13.72 3.06 -17.13
N GLN A 56 -14.09 2.13 -16.26
CA GLN A 56 -15.36 2.17 -15.52
C GLN A 56 -15.32 3.11 -14.30
N ALA A 57 -14.15 3.30 -13.67
CA ALA A 57 -14.01 4.26 -12.59
C ALA A 57 -14.17 5.73 -13.06
N VAL A 58 -13.80 6.03 -14.32
CA VAL A 58 -13.97 7.36 -14.91
C VAL A 58 -15.44 7.69 -15.16
N ASP A 59 -16.25 6.71 -15.60
CA ASP A 59 -17.71 6.91 -15.75
C ASP A 59 -18.41 7.19 -14.41
N TYR A 60 -17.89 6.67 -13.29
CA TYR A 60 -18.45 6.96 -11.96
C TYR A 60 -17.93 8.29 -11.37
N THR A 61 -16.80 8.80 -11.89
CA THR A 61 -16.19 10.08 -11.49
C THR A 61 -16.64 11.25 -12.37
N GLU A 62 -17.57 11.04 -13.31
CA GLU A 62 -18.19 12.13 -14.11
C GLU A 62 -18.99 13.13 -13.25
N ASN A 63 -19.31 12.81 -12.00
CA ASN A 63 -20.03 13.71 -11.09
C ASN A 63 -19.14 14.70 -10.31
N ARG A 64 -17.80 14.68 -10.46
CA ARG A 64 -16.92 15.76 -9.97
C ARG A 64 -16.39 16.62 -11.12
N ARG A 65 -17.27 17.49 -11.60
CA ARG A 65 -16.97 18.84 -12.15
C ARG A 65 -15.70 18.95 -13.03
N VAL A 66 -15.75 18.46 -14.27
CA VAL A 66 -14.90 19.00 -15.34
C VAL A 66 -15.54 20.30 -15.86
N LYS A 67 -15.35 21.40 -15.13
CA LYS A 67 -15.69 22.76 -15.59
C LYS A 67 -14.49 23.47 -16.21
N ASN A 68 -13.69 22.79 -17.02
CA ASN A 68 -12.59 23.44 -17.76
C ASN A 68 -12.48 22.95 -19.20
N THR A 69 -13.19 23.64 -20.10
CA THR A 69 -13.23 23.40 -21.56
C THR A 69 -11.86 23.50 -22.26
N ARG A 70 -10.83 24.02 -21.57
CA ARG A 70 -9.45 24.12 -22.07
C ARG A 70 -8.69 22.78 -21.99
N GLU A 71 -8.92 22.01 -20.92
CA GLU A 71 -8.26 20.71 -20.68
C GLU A 71 -8.80 19.63 -21.63
N ALA A 72 -10.12 19.59 -21.83
CA ALA A 72 -10.77 18.68 -22.79
C ALA A 72 -10.25 18.85 -24.23
N ARG A 73 -10.01 20.11 -24.66
CA ARG A 73 -9.45 20.40 -26.00
C ARG A 73 -7.96 20.07 -26.11
N ALA A 74 -7.20 20.19 -25.03
CA ALA A 74 -5.78 19.85 -25.02
C ALA A 74 -5.55 18.33 -25.12
N MET A 75 -6.42 17.54 -24.47
CA MET A 75 -6.44 16.06 -24.56
C MET A 75 -6.81 15.59 -25.98
N ALA A 76 -7.86 16.15 -26.58
CA ALA A 76 -8.29 15.79 -27.94
C ALA A 76 -7.24 16.09 -29.03
N LYS A 77 -6.32 17.03 -28.77
CA LYS A 77 -5.25 17.42 -29.71
C LYS A 77 -3.92 16.70 -29.46
N GLY A 78 -3.81 15.83 -28.45
CA GLY A 78 -2.58 15.07 -28.16
C GLY A 78 -1.34 15.92 -27.83
N THR A 79 -1.54 17.16 -27.39
CA THR A 79 -0.45 18.11 -27.08
C THR A 79 0.37 17.66 -25.86
N ARG A 80 1.60 18.14 -25.66
CA ARG A 80 2.43 17.82 -24.46
C ARG A 80 1.70 18.11 -23.14
N PHE A 81 0.90 19.18 -23.10
CA PHE A 81 0.02 19.50 -21.97
C PHE A 81 -1.19 18.56 -21.89
N GLY A 82 -1.78 18.20 -23.03
CA GLY A 82 -2.84 17.18 -23.12
C GLY A 82 -2.39 15.82 -22.61
N ARG A 83 -1.18 15.36 -22.96
CA ARG A 83 -0.58 14.13 -22.44
C ARG A 83 -0.33 14.21 -20.94
N LYS A 84 0.20 15.33 -20.41
CA LYS A 84 0.33 15.55 -18.96
C LYS A 84 -1.01 15.54 -18.22
N VAL A 85 -2.07 16.13 -18.79
CA VAL A 85 -3.41 16.14 -18.20
C VAL A 85 -4.03 14.74 -18.29
N THR A 86 -3.83 14.04 -19.40
CA THR A 86 -4.22 12.63 -19.54
C THR A 86 -3.46 11.78 -18.52
N GLU A 87 -2.14 11.87 -18.41
CA GLU A 87 -1.29 11.21 -17.41
C GLU A 87 -1.73 11.48 -15.96
N ALA A 88 -2.13 12.71 -15.64
CA ALA A 88 -2.69 13.08 -14.33
C ALA A 88 -4.09 12.47 -14.08
N ILE A 89 -4.88 12.25 -15.14
CA ILE A 89 -6.17 11.54 -15.07
C ILE A 89 -5.95 10.01 -14.96
N TRP A 90 -4.74 9.52 -15.28
CA TRP A 90 -4.36 8.09 -15.21
C TRP A 90 -3.59 7.72 -13.93
N GLN A 91 -3.44 8.62 -12.95
CA GLN A 91 -2.90 8.24 -11.65
C GLN A 91 -3.90 7.32 -10.93
N SER A 92 -3.46 6.11 -10.59
CA SER A 92 -4.29 5.17 -9.83
C SER A 92 -4.43 5.65 -8.39
N ALA A 93 -5.52 5.27 -7.73
CA ALA A 93 -5.71 5.52 -6.29
C ALA A 93 -4.52 5.00 -5.46
N GLU A 94 -3.86 3.93 -5.91
CA GLU A 94 -2.63 3.42 -5.31
C GLU A 94 -1.46 4.40 -5.42
N VAL A 95 -1.22 4.97 -6.60
CA VAL A 95 -0.13 5.95 -6.81
C VAL A 95 -0.38 7.17 -5.95
N ASP A 96 -1.60 7.71 -5.94
CA ASP A 96 -1.97 8.85 -5.11
C ASP A 96 -1.81 8.55 -3.61
N ALA A 97 -2.24 7.36 -3.18
CA ALA A 97 -2.03 6.91 -1.81
C ALA A 97 -0.53 6.86 -1.47
N LEU A 98 0.30 6.27 -2.33
CA LEU A 98 1.74 6.18 -2.10
C LEU A 98 2.40 7.56 -1.95
N TYR A 99 2.08 8.51 -2.85
CA TYR A 99 2.59 9.88 -2.73
C TYR A 99 2.10 10.57 -1.45
N ARG A 100 0.81 10.40 -1.10
CA ARG A 100 0.22 10.97 0.12
C ARG A 100 0.89 10.42 1.38
N LEU A 101 1.15 9.12 1.43
CA LEU A 101 1.79 8.45 2.55
C LEU A 101 3.27 8.83 2.67
N ALA A 102 4.00 8.88 1.56
CA ALA A 102 5.39 9.34 1.55
C ALA A 102 5.51 10.79 2.04
N ALA A 103 4.62 11.68 1.59
CA ALA A 103 4.56 13.07 2.05
C ALA A 103 4.19 13.20 3.54
N ALA A 104 3.43 12.24 4.07
CA ALA A 104 3.09 12.16 5.50
C ALA A 104 4.20 11.51 6.36
N GLY A 105 5.34 11.14 5.77
CA GLY A 105 6.46 10.50 6.48
C GLY A 105 6.17 9.06 6.92
N VAL A 106 5.20 8.39 6.28
CA VAL A 106 5.02 6.94 6.45
C VAL A 106 6.18 6.22 5.78
N ARG A 107 6.67 5.16 6.42
CA ARG A 107 7.68 4.28 5.82
C ARG A 107 7.10 3.45 4.66
N VAL A 108 7.12 4.05 3.47
CA VAL A 108 6.79 3.44 2.18
C VAL A 108 7.95 3.69 1.19
N PRO A 109 8.07 2.95 0.07
CA PRO A 109 9.04 3.29 -0.97
C PRO A 109 8.76 4.69 -1.53
N THR A 110 9.76 5.57 -1.55
CA THR A 110 9.56 6.94 -2.04
C THR A 110 9.23 6.90 -3.54
N PRO A 111 8.07 7.40 -3.98
CA PRO A 111 7.75 7.49 -5.39
C PRO A 111 8.52 8.65 -6.05
N HIS A 112 9.11 8.39 -7.22
CA HIS A 112 9.88 9.38 -7.98
C HIS A 112 9.15 9.84 -9.24
N ASN A 113 8.50 8.92 -9.95
CA ASN A 113 7.79 9.25 -11.18
C ASN A 113 6.74 8.20 -11.52
N PHE A 114 5.72 8.59 -12.28
CA PHE A 114 4.75 7.68 -12.88
C PHE A 114 4.58 8.02 -14.36
N LEU A 115 5.01 7.12 -15.25
CA LEU A 115 4.99 7.33 -16.69
C LEU A 115 4.48 6.08 -17.41
N GLU A 116 3.48 6.24 -18.28
CA GLU A 116 2.91 5.18 -19.12
C GLU A 116 2.52 3.88 -18.39
N GLY A 117 2.04 3.98 -17.15
CA GLY A 117 1.68 2.81 -16.33
C GLY A 117 2.88 2.14 -15.66
N VAL A 118 3.99 2.87 -15.51
CA VAL A 118 5.16 2.45 -14.75
C VAL A 118 5.40 3.43 -13.61
N LEU A 119 5.37 2.92 -12.37
CA LEU A 119 5.74 3.66 -11.17
C LEU A 119 7.21 3.41 -10.86
N LEU A 120 8.02 4.47 -10.89
CA LEU A 120 9.40 4.48 -10.44
C LEU A 120 9.44 4.89 -8.97
N MET A 121 10.04 4.08 -8.11
CA MET A 121 10.13 4.29 -6.66
C MET A 121 11.43 3.72 -6.10
N ASP A 122 11.74 4.02 -4.84
CA ASP A 122 12.91 3.45 -4.16
C ASP A 122 12.91 1.92 -4.18
N LEU A 123 14.11 1.34 -4.32
CA LEU A 123 14.33 -0.06 -3.97
C LEU A 123 14.51 -0.15 -2.46
N VAL A 124 13.64 -0.89 -1.78
CA VAL A 124 13.81 -1.18 -0.35
C VAL A 124 14.87 -2.26 -0.20
N THR A 125 15.91 -1.97 0.56
CA THR A 125 17.06 -2.88 0.74
C THR A 125 17.25 -3.33 2.18
N ASP A 126 17.82 -4.52 2.35
CA ASP A 126 18.36 -4.98 3.62
C ASP A 126 19.75 -4.38 3.89
N ALA A 127 20.37 -4.78 5.02
CA ALA A 127 21.68 -4.31 5.44
C ALA A 127 22.83 -4.71 4.49
N ASN A 128 22.61 -5.69 3.60
CA ASN A 128 23.60 -6.12 2.62
C ASN A 128 23.46 -5.36 1.29
N GLY A 129 22.45 -4.49 1.16
CA GLY A 129 22.11 -3.80 -0.09
C GLY A 129 21.31 -4.68 -1.06
N ASP A 130 20.87 -5.86 -0.63
CA ASP A 130 19.98 -6.73 -1.40
C ASP A 130 18.53 -6.32 -1.20
N ALA A 131 17.62 -6.81 -2.06
CA ALA A 131 16.20 -6.49 -1.93
C ALA A 131 15.66 -7.01 -0.59
N ALA A 132 15.03 -6.12 0.19
CA ALA A 132 14.54 -6.46 1.52
C ALA A 132 13.56 -7.64 1.49
N PRO A 133 13.69 -8.62 2.41
CA PRO A 133 12.75 -9.74 2.50
C PRO A 133 11.39 -9.26 3.01
N ARG A 134 10.32 -10.01 2.70
CA ARG A 134 9.02 -9.78 3.33
C ARG A 134 9.07 -10.24 4.79
N LEU A 135 8.23 -9.66 5.65
CA LEU A 135 8.12 -10.13 7.05
C LEU A 135 7.81 -11.63 7.13
N ASN A 136 6.95 -12.14 6.23
CA ASN A 136 6.62 -13.57 6.16
C ASN A 136 7.83 -14.49 6.00
N ASP A 137 8.91 -13.99 5.40
CA ASP A 137 10.12 -14.77 5.10
C ASP A 137 11.18 -14.66 6.22
N VAL A 138 10.86 -13.95 7.31
CA VAL A 138 11.76 -13.70 8.44
C VAL A 138 11.23 -14.35 9.71
N VAL A 139 12.14 -14.94 10.49
CA VAL A 139 11.85 -15.47 11.83
C VAL A 139 12.32 -14.45 12.86
N PHE A 140 11.45 -14.10 13.80
CA PHE A 140 11.73 -13.07 14.80
C PHE A 140 12.00 -13.67 16.18
N THR A 141 12.89 -13.03 16.94
CA THR A 141 12.91 -13.17 18.39
C THR A 141 11.66 -12.50 19.00
N PRO A 142 11.22 -12.88 20.21
CA PRO A 142 10.11 -12.20 20.87
C PRO A 142 10.32 -10.69 21.02
N GLU A 143 11.54 -10.26 21.33
CA GLU A 143 11.91 -8.85 21.50
C GLU A 143 11.83 -8.09 20.17
N ASP A 144 12.34 -8.68 19.08
CA ASP A 144 12.26 -8.08 17.75
C ASP A 144 10.81 -8.01 17.26
N ALA A 145 10.01 -9.05 17.51
CA ALA A 145 8.60 -9.09 17.14
C ALA A 145 7.81 -7.95 17.80
N VAL A 146 8.01 -7.73 19.11
CA VAL A 146 7.38 -6.62 19.83
C VAL A 146 7.83 -5.26 19.28
N ARG A 147 9.14 -5.10 19.01
CA ARG A 147 9.69 -3.85 18.48
C ARG A 147 9.14 -3.52 17.10
N HIS A 148 9.14 -4.48 16.17
CA HIS A 148 8.67 -4.29 14.80
C HIS A 148 7.15 -4.10 14.73
N HIS A 149 6.39 -4.83 15.56
CA HIS A 149 4.95 -4.61 15.72
C HIS A 149 4.66 -3.17 16.18
N ALA A 150 5.36 -2.69 17.23
CA ALA A 150 5.19 -1.34 17.72
C ALA A 150 5.57 -0.27 16.67
N SER A 151 6.63 -0.49 15.88
CA SER A 151 6.97 0.43 14.78
C SER A 151 5.90 0.46 13.70
N LEU A 152 5.33 -0.70 13.33
CA LEU A 152 4.27 -0.75 12.31
C LEU A 152 2.97 -0.12 12.78
N LEU A 153 2.61 -0.24 14.06
CA LEU A 153 1.46 0.50 14.60
C LEU A 153 1.64 2.01 14.48
N LYS A 154 2.85 2.54 14.65
CA LYS A 154 3.14 3.97 14.40
C LYS A 154 2.93 4.33 12.94
N GLU A 155 3.36 3.48 12.01
CA GLU A 155 3.10 3.70 10.58
C GLU A 155 1.60 3.65 10.27
N VAL A 156 0.84 2.70 10.84
CA VAL A 156 -0.62 2.62 10.71
C VAL A 156 -1.29 3.90 11.23
N MET A 157 -0.87 4.42 12.39
CA MET A 157 -1.38 5.69 12.91
C MET A 157 -1.07 6.88 11.99
N ARG A 158 0.14 6.93 11.40
CA ARG A 158 0.50 7.97 10.43
C ARG A 158 -0.32 7.85 9.15
N MET A 159 -0.52 6.64 8.63
CA MET A 159 -1.38 6.40 7.47
C MET A 159 -2.81 6.90 7.73
N LEU A 160 -3.38 6.51 8.88
CA LEU A 160 -4.72 6.93 9.27
C LEU A 160 -4.83 8.45 9.48
N GLY A 161 -3.82 9.06 10.11
CA GLY A 161 -3.72 10.52 10.27
C GLY A 161 -3.55 11.24 8.93
N ALA A 162 -2.89 10.61 7.95
CA ALA A 162 -2.85 11.08 6.58
C ALA A 162 -4.17 10.87 5.85
N GLY A 163 -5.14 10.15 6.42
CA GLY A 163 -6.48 9.87 5.86
C GLY A 163 -6.54 8.63 4.97
N VAL A 164 -5.60 7.69 5.12
CA VAL A 164 -5.50 6.46 4.32
C VAL A 164 -5.55 5.24 5.24
N VAL A 165 -6.38 4.27 4.89
CA VAL A 165 -6.33 2.91 5.45
C VAL A 165 -5.75 1.99 4.39
N HIS A 166 -4.81 1.11 4.76
CA HIS A 166 -4.14 0.23 3.79
C HIS A 166 -5.12 -0.75 3.13
N GLY A 167 -5.97 -1.38 3.94
CA GLY A 167 -7.01 -2.26 3.44
C GLY A 167 -6.57 -3.66 3.05
N ASP A 168 -5.32 -4.05 3.27
CA ASP A 168 -4.80 -5.41 3.05
C ASP A 168 -3.43 -5.57 3.75
N LEU A 169 -3.23 -4.90 4.88
CA LEU A 169 -1.93 -4.91 5.56
C LEU A 169 -1.71 -6.26 6.22
N SER A 170 -0.61 -6.92 5.86
CA SER A 170 -0.24 -8.26 6.34
C SER A 170 1.26 -8.47 6.23
N GLU A 171 1.76 -9.61 6.71
CA GLU A 171 3.16 -10.03 6.64
C GLU A 171 3.71 -10.13 5.19
N PHE A 172 2.82 -10.19 4.20
CA PHE A 172 3.17 -10.26 2.79
C PHE A 172 3.38 -8.87 2.14
N ASN A 173 2.79 -7.82 2.73
CA ASN A 173 2.77 -6.45 2.22
C ASN A 173 3.68 -5.51 3.04
N VAL A 174 4.64 -6.09 3.76
CA VAL A 174 5.66 -5.36 4.51
C VAL A 174 7.02 -5.97 4.24
N LEU A 175 7.98 -5.13 3.85
CA LEU A 175 9.38 -5.49 3.69
C LEU A 175 10.17 -5.10 4.94
N LEU A 176 11.18 -5.89 5.31
CA LEU A 176 12.07 -5.58 6.43
C LEU A 176 13.38 -4.97 5.90
N ALA A 177 13.45 -3.65 5.88
CA ALA A 177 14.69 -2.94 5.58
C ALA A 177 15.66 -2.96 6.77
N GLU A 178 16.90 -2.54 6.55
CA GLU A 178 17.94 -2.44 7.60
C GLU A 178 17.47 -1.65 8.83
N ASP A 179 16.80 -0.52 8.59
CA ASP A 179 16.30 0.41 9.60
C ASP A 179 14.85 0.10 10.04
N GLY A 180 14.28 -1.03 9.57
CA GLY A 180 13.00 -1.57 10.04
C GLY A 180 11.93 -1.77 8.95
N PRO A 181 10.66 -1.96 9.35
CA PRO A 181 9.59 -2.33 8.42
C PRO A 181 9.20 -1.18 7.46
N VAL A 182 8.96 -1.53 6.19
CA VAL A 182 8.47 -0.64 5.11
C VAL A 182 7.20 -1.24 4.52
N ILE A 183 6.13 -0.47 4.52
CA ILE A 183 4.82 -0.86 3.98
C ILE A 183 4.84 -0.73 2.45
N ILE A 184 4.30 -1.74 1.75
CA ILE A 184 4.23 -1.77 0.29
C ILE A 184 2.83 -2.19 -0.17
N ASP A 185 2.55 -1.99 -1.46
CA ASP A 185 1.37 -2.49 -2.17
C ASP A 185 0.03 -1.91 -1.65
N LEU A 186 -0.38 -0.79 -2.24
CA LEU A 186 -1.56 -0.03 -1.80
C LEU A 186 -2.78 -0.11 -2.75
N PRO A 187 -3.00 -1.15 -3.59
CA PRO A 187 -4.14 -1.16 -4.53
C PRO A 187 -5.50 -1.24 -3.82
N GLN A 188 -5.52 -1.73 -2.57
CA GLN A 188 -6.72 -1.82 -1.72
C GLN A 188 -6.85 -0.65 -0.73
N ALA A 189 -6.00 0.37 -0.84
CA ALA A 189 -6.02 1.51 0.05
C ALA A 189 -7.28 2.36 -0.15
N VAL A 190 -7.87 2.82 0.95
CA VAL A 190 -9.13 3.57 0.95
C VAL A 190 -9.02 4.85 1.77
N ASP A 191 -9.84 5.84 1.42
CA ASP A 191 -9.96 7.07 2.19
C ASP A 191 -10.67 6.80 3.54
N ALA A 192 -10.01 7.17 4.63
CA ALA A 192 -10.46 6.87 5.99
C ALA A 192 -11.77 7.58 6.37
N ALA A 193 -12.04 8.75 5.79
CA ALA A 193 -13.23 9.55 6.11
C ALA A 193 -14.39 9.29 5.13
N GLY A 194 -14.08 8.96 3.87
CA GLY A 194 -15.05 8.78 2.80
C GLY A 194 -15.55 7.35 2.62
N ASN A 195 -14.90 6.35 3.22
CA ASN A 195 -15.29 4.94 3.07
C ASN A 195 -15.95 4.38 4.34
N ASN A 196 -17.21 3.95 4.22
CA ASN A 196 -17.98 3.34 5.31
C ASN A 196 -17.34 2.04 5.86
N HIS A 197 -16.43 1.43 5.12
CA HIS A 197 -15.70 0.22 5.51
C HIS A 197 -14.31 0.49 6.11
N ALA A 198 -13.86 1.76 6.14
CA ALA A 198 -12.52 2.12 6.61
C ALA A 198 -12.22 1.59 8.03
N LYS A 199 -13.18 1.70 8.96
CA LYS A 199 -13.05 1.17 10.33
C LYS A 199 -12.73 -0.32 10.34
N ARG A 200 -13.53 -1.10 9.61
CA ARG A 200 -13.39 -2.56 9.54
C ARG A 200 -12.05 -2.93 8.91
N MET A 201 -11.68 -2.25 7.84
CA MET A 201 -10.42 -2.48 7.13
C MET A 201 -9.21 -2.18 8.03
N LEU A 202 -9.23 -1.09 8.81
CA LEU A 202 -8.17 -0.78 9.77
C LEU A 202 -8.07 -1.84 10.88
N LEU A 203 -9.22 -2.21 11.47
CA LEU A 203 -9.26 -3.22 12.53
C LEU A 203 -8.64 -4.53 12.05
N ARG A 204 -8.97 -4.94 10.82
CA ARG A 204 -8.38 -6.12 10.18
C ARG A 204 -6.88 -5.96 9.93
N ASP A 205 -6.44 -4.84 9.36
CA ASP A 205 -5.02 -4.57 9.11
C ASP A 205 -4.21 -4.72 10.40
N VAL A 206 -4.69 -4.14 11.51
CA VAL A 206 -4.03 -4.23 12.82
C VAL A 206 -4.11 -5.64 13.41
N GLU A 207 -5.23 -6.34 13.22
CA GLU A 207 -5.40 -7.74 13.64
C GLU A 207 -4.45 -8.68 12.90
N ASN A 208 -4.24 -8.50 11.60
CA ASN A 208 -3.30 -9.28 10.80
C ASN A 208 -1.87 -9.13 11.33
N LEU A 209 -1.45 -7.89 11.62
CA LEU A 209 -0.15 -7.64 12.26
C LEU A 209 -0.07 -8.29 13.65
N ARG A 210 -1.09 -8.13 14.49
CA ARG A 210 -1.16 -8.75 15.83
C ARG A 210 -1.03 -10.26 15.74
N ASN A 211 -1.74 -10.90 14.82
CA ASN A 211 -1.77 -12.35 14.66
C ASN A 211 -0.44 -12.87 14.10
N PHE A 212 0.21 -12.14 13.18
CA PHE A 212 1.53 -12.50 12.67
C PHE A 212 2.59 -12.43 13.78
N PHE A 213 2.76 -11.27 14.41
CA PHE A 213 3.77 -11.10 15.46
C PHE A 213 3.46 -11.90 16.73
N GLY A 214 2.18 -12.16 17.00
CA GLY A 214 1.71 -13.01 18.10
C GLY A 214 2.20 -14.46 18.05
N GLN A 215 2.61 -14.95 16.87
CA GLN A 215 3.25 -16.27 16.74
C GLN A 215 4.62 -16.30 17.42
N PHE A 216 5.32 -15.16 17.48
CA PHE A 216 6.64 -15.02 18.10
C PHE A 216 6.54 -14.42 19.52
N ALA A 217 5.56 -13.55 19.76
CA ALA A 217 5.31 -12.90 21.04
C ALA A 217 3.84 -13.03 21.48
N PRO A 218 3.43 -14.13 22.14
CA PRO A 218 2.03 -14.43 22.46
C PRO A 218 1.31 -13.37 23.30
N ALA A 219 2.05 -12.52 24.03
CA ALA A 219 1.47 -11.40 24.77
C ALA A 219 0.72 -10.41 23.86
N LEU A 220 1.15 -10.25 22.60
CA LEU A 220 0.51 -9.36 21.63
C LEU A 220 -0.92 -9.78 21.30
N LEU A 221 -1.24 -11.08 21.36
CA LEU A 221 -2.58 -11.60 21.05
C LEU A 221 -3.67 -11.11 22.01
N LYS A 222 -3.29 -10.56 23.17
CA LYS A 222 -4.21 -10.01 24.17
C LYS A 222 -4.48 -8.51 23.96
N THR A 223 -3.87 -7.90 22.95
CA THR A 223 -3.96 -6.45 22.71
C THR A 223 -5.07 -6.08 21.73
N HIS A 224 -5.62 -4.88 21.91
CA HIS A 224 -6.74 -4.34 21.14
C HIS A 224 -6.38 -2.98 20.50
N TYR A 225 -5.18 -2.88 19.93
CA TYR A 225 -4.67 -1.63 19.35
C TYR A 225 -5.55 -1.06 18.23
N GLY A 226 -6.17 -1.89 17.41
CA GLY A 226 -7.00 -1.41 16.30
C GLY A 226 -8.22 -0.60 16.78
N ASP A 227 -8.90 -1.09 17.82
CA ASP A 227 -10.04 -0.40 18.43
C ASP A 227 -9.61 0.93 19.08
N GLU A 228 -8.47 0.91 19.80
CA GLU A 228 -7.89 2.10 20.44
C GLU A 228 -7.48 3.17 19.42
N ILE A 229 -6.76 2.80 18.35
CA ILE A 229 -6.35 3.70 17.27
C ILE A 229 -7.58 4.33 16.61
N TRP A 230 -8.61 3.54 16.29
CA TRP A 230 -9.81 4.07 15.66
C TRP A 230 -10.57 5.04 16.58
N GLN A 231 -10.68 4.73 17.87
CA GLN A 231 -11.33 5.62 18.84
C GLN A 231 -10.57 6.96 18.96
N LEU A 232 -9.24 6.93 18.98
CA LEU A 232 -8.43 8.15 18.98
C LEU A 232 -8.65 8.98 17.70
N TYR A 233 -8.77 8.32 16.55
CA TYR A 233 -9.08 8.96 15.27
C TYR A 233 -10.47 9.61 15.27
N GLU A 234 -11.52 8.90 15.69
CA GLU A 234 -12.89 9.42 15.77
C GLU A 234 -13.00 10.64 16.70
N ARG A 235 -12.18 10.69 17.75
CA ARG A 235 -12.13 11.81 18.71
C ARG A 235 -11.24 12.96 18.24
N GLY A 236 -10.55 12.84 17.10
CA GLY A 236 -9.59 13.85 16.62
C GLY A 236 -8.34 13.97 17.51
N LEU A 237 -8.01 12.92 18.27
CA LEU A 237 -6.89 12.87 19.22
C LEU A 237 -5.72 12.02 18.74
N LEU A 238 -5.83 11.41 17.55
CA LEU A 238 -4.78 10.58 16.98
C LEU A 238 -3.53 11.42 16.67
N ARG A 239 -2.41 11.05 17.27
CA ARG A 239 -1.08 11.59 16.95
C ARG A 239 -0.11 10.41 16.77
N PRO A 240 0.87 10.51 15.86
CA PRO A 240 1.87 9.45 15.70
C PRO A 240 2.68 9.13 16.97
N GLU A 241 2.77 10.09 17.88
CA GLU A 241 3.47 9.99 19.16
C GLU A 241 2.57 9.50 20.30
N THR A 242 1.27 9.33 20.07
CA THR A 242 0.35 8.84 21.09
C THR A 242 0.76 7.44 21.52
N GLU A 243 1.01 7.27 22.82
CA GLU A 243 1.28 5.95 23.39
C GLU A 243 -0.02 5.15 23.46
N LEU A 244 -0.01 3.97 22.81
CA LEU A 244 -1.12 3.04 22.84
C LEU A 244 -0.99 2.12 24.06
N THR A 245 -2.08 1.96 24.79
CA THR A 245 -2.15 1.10 25.98
C THR A 245 -2.34 -0.37 25.63
N GLY A 246 -2.87 -0.66 24.43
CA GLY A 246 -3.22 -2.02 24.00
C GLY A 246 -4.44 -2.58 24.71
N SER A 247 -5.08 -1.81 25.58
CA SER A 247 -6.26 -2.22 26.36
C SER A 247 -7.47 -1.42 25.87
N PHE A 248 -8.49 -2.11 25.38
CA PHE A 248 -9.71 -1.48 24.92
C PHE A 248 -10.94 -2.13 25.55
N VAL A 249 -11.76 -1.34 26.24
CA VAL A 249 -13.05 -1.79 26.76
C VAL A 249 -14.11 -1.51 25.71
N ARG A 250 -14.62 -2.55 25.07
CA ARG A 250 -15.76 -2.42 24.14
C ARG A 250 -17.01 -2.06 24.94
N GLU A 251 -17.65 -0.96 24.60
CA GLU A 251 -19.02 -0.68 25.05
C GLU A 251 -19.95 -1.70 24.39
N THR A 252 -20.58 -2.58 25.19
CA THR A 252 -21.52 -3.59 24.70
C THR A 252 -22.85 -2.92 24.35
N GLY A 253 -22.96 -2.44 23.12
CA GLY A 253 -24.22 -2.03 22.49
C GLY A 253 -24.92 -3.19 21.75
N PRO A 254 -26.13 -3.00 21.22
CA PRO A 254 -26.84 -4.01 20.43
C PRO A 254 -25.99 -4.44 19.23
N VAL A 255 -25.81 -5.75 19.07
CA VAL A 255 -24.99 -6.36 18.01
C VAL A 255 -25.72 -6.27 16.67
N ASP A 256 -25.12 -5.59 15.70
CA ASP A 256 -25.61 -5.56 14.32
C ASP A 256 -25.26 -6.88 13.62
N LEU A 257 -26.22 -7.80 13.59
CA LEU A 257 -26.11 -9.11 12.93
C LEU A 257 -25.71 -9.00 11.44
N SER A 258 -26.04 -7.90 10.77
CA SER A 258 -25.66 -7.70 9.36
C SER A 258 -24.16 -7.40 9.20
N ASN A 259 -23.54 -6.75 10.18
CA ASN A 259 -22.09 -6.59 10.23
C ASN A 259 -21.39 -7.91 10.55
N VAL A 260 -21.91 -8.70 11.49
CA VAL A 260 -21.33 -10.01 11.84
C VAL A 260 -21.36 -11.00 10.67
N LEU A 261 -22.46 -11.06 9.92
CA LEU A 261 -22.52 -11.94 8.74
C LEU A 261 -21.51 -11.53 7.65
N ARG A 262 -21.29 -10.22 7.46
CA ARG A 262 -20.24 -9.73 6.56
C ARG A 262 -18.84 -10.06 7.06
N GLU A 263 -18.60 -10.00 8.38
CA GLU A 263 -17.30 -10.40 8.98
C GLU A 263 -16.95 -11.86 8.64
N VAL A 264 -17.94 -12.75 8.67
CA VAL A 264 -17.73 -14.17 8.32
C VAL A 264 -17.37 -14.35 6.85
N ASP A 265 -18.06 -13.63 5.96
CA ASP A 265 -17.82 -13.75 4.51
C ASP A 265 -16.48 -13.11 4.08
N ASP A 266 -16.14 -11.95 4.66
CA ASP A 266 -14.85 -11.28 4.45
C ASP A 266 -13.69 -12.17 4.93
N ALA A 267 -13.80 -12.75 6.13
CA ALA A 267 -12.80 -13.67 6.69
C ALA A 267 -12.59 -14.92 5.81
N ARG A 268 -13.66 -15.46 5.22
CA ARG A 268 -13.58 -16.61 4.30
C ARG A 268 -12.87 -16.26 2.99
N MET A 269 -13.18 -15.11 2.39
CA MET A 269 -12.50 -14.66 1.17
C MET A 269 -11.01 -14.38 1.42
N GLU A 270 -10.69 -13.85 2.59
CA GLU A 270 -9.32 -13.58 3.00
C GLU A 270 -8.53 -14.85 3.29
N GLU A 271 -9.10 -15.83 4.00
CA GLU A 271 -8.43 -17.11 4.21
C GLU A 271 -8.16 -17.80 2.86
N ALA A 272 -9.09 -17.72 1.91
CA ALA A 272 -8.86 -18.18 0.54
C ALA A 272 -7.73 -17.40 -0.16
N ALA A 273 -7.69 -16.07 -0.06
CA ALA A 273 -6.62 -15.24 -0.64
C ALA A 273 -5.26 -15.51 0.02
N ARG A 274 -5.23 -15.71 1.34
CA ARG A 274 -4.04 -16.05 2.12
C ARG A 274 -3.51 -17.42 1.73
N LEU A 275 -4.38 -18.42 1.57
CA LEU A 275 -3.99 -19.74 1.06
C LEU A 275 -3.37 -19.66 -0.33
N VAL A 276 -3.90 -18.80 -1.21
CA VAL A 276 -3.29 -18.53 -2.53
C VAL A 276 -1.91 -17.86 -2.40
N ARG A 277 -1.75 -16.90 -1.49
CA ARG A 277 -0.45 -16.24 -1.22
C ARG A 277 0.57 -17.24 -0.69
N MET A 278 0.17 -18.13 0.23
CA MET A 278 1.00 -19.21 0.77
C MET A 278 1.39 -20.26 -0.29
N GLN A 279 0.56 -20.49 -1.31
CA GLN A 279 0.83 -21.43 -2.40
C GLN A 279 1.71 -20.86 -3.52
N THR A 280 2.00 -19.55 -3.51
CA THR A 280 2.88 -18.95 -4.52
C THR A 280 4.32 -19.36 -4.21
N PRO A 281 5.00 -20.11 -5.10
CA PRO A 281 6.27 -20.75 -4.77
C PRO A 281 7.37 -19.72 -4.45
N ARG A 282 8.18 -20.03 -3.43
CA ARG A 282 9.48 -19.38 -3.18
C ARG A 282 10.29 -19.41 -4.49
N GLN A 283 10.61 -18.25 -5.04
CA GLN A 283 11.55 -18.08 -6.15
C GLN A 283 12.74 -17.26 -5.67
#